data_AF-A0A2E2B2X2-F1
#
_entry.id   AF-A0A2E2B2X2-F1
#
_cell.length_a   1.000
_cell.length_b   1.000
_cell.length_c   1.000
_cell.angle_alpha   90.00
_cell.angle_beta   90.00
_cell.angle_gamma   90.00
#
_symmetry.space_group_name_H-M   'P 1'
#
loop_
_entity.id
_entity.type
_entity.pdbx_description
1 polymer ?
#
loop_
_entity_poly.entity_id
_entity_poly.type
_entity_poly.pdbx_seq_one_letter_code
_entity_poly.pdbx_strand_id
1 'polypeptide(L)'
;MKPLEDKGFIDQSQWQAILDQQASVAAPDQDRPTPSPTRSTRRIGPWALSILLHVALVAIALIWVWRDKPQQRIQPVIPTATLSAMAGGPAIAPDHQTVDAMPEVDMQKIMTPTFDALPGLDTAPGADTAALLVPLPAPTPIAPKAQPIAPTPTPTRTNPFAGIMPQALEPAAAFFGVAGNAKRIVYVVDASGSLVDTLPYVLTELSRSISRLDKQQQFTVLFFQGNDLLELPPAGTGLRHATKVNINTAVKWVNPEAGNLFAKGRSNPLPAIRKALGYHPEMLFLLTDNLAAQQTGVQDDAALLDQITQANTTRAAIHTIQFLYKDAADQSAGNVPLLKQLADRNGGKYTFVDAKDLKTP
;
A
#
# COMPACT_ATOMS: atom_id res chain seq x y z
N MET A 1 -77.19 -0.12 -44.78
CA MET A 1 -76.05 -0.97 -45.18
C MET A 1 -76.54 -2.40 -45.31
N LYS A 2 -76.18 -3.05 -46.42
CA LYS A 2 -76.71 -4.31 -46.97
C LYS A 2 -76.49 -5.54 -46.08
N PRO A 3 -77.33 -6.59 -46.22
CA PRO A 3 -77.12 -7.91 -45.63
C PRO A 3 -76.18 -8.76 -46.52
N LEU A 4 -75.45 -9.70 -45.91
CA LEU A 4 -74.71 -10.77 -46.58
C LEU A 4 -75.06 -12.05 -45.82
N GLU A 5 -76.11 -12.76 -46.23
CA GLU A 5 -76.12 -13.90 -47.17
C GLU A 5 -75.33 -15.12 -46.68
N ASP A 6 -76.16 -16.05 -46.20
CA ASP A 6 -76.00 -17.47 -45.96
C ASP A 6 -75.21 -18.17 -47.07
N LYS A 7 -74.15 -18.89 -46.67
CA LYS A 7 -73.42 -19.83 -47.53
C LYS A 7 -73.34 -21.18 -46.83
N GLY A 8 -74.40 -21.97 -47.01
CA GLY A 8 -74.33 -23.37 -47.45
C GLY A 8 -73.44 -24.28 -46.64
N PHE A 9 -73.98 -24.82 -45.55
CA PHE A 9 -73.40 -25.93 -44.78
C PHE A 9 -73.52 -27.23 -45.59
N ILE A 10 -72.40 -27.88 -45.92
CA ILE A 10 -72.37 -29.17 -46.63
C ILE A 10 -72.77 -30.29 -45.67
N ASP A 11 -73.83 -31.01 -46.04
CA ASP A 11 -74.41 -32.12 -45.28
C ASP A 11 -73.48 -33.36 -45.25
N GLN A 12 -73.58 -34.12 -44.18
CA GLN A 12 -72.71 -35.24 -43.82
C GLN A 12 -72.75 -36.39 -44.85
N SER A 13 -73.85 -36.50 -45.60
CA SER A 13 -74.00 -37.44 -46.72
C SER A 13 -73.10 -37.10 -47.91
N GLN A 14 -72.85 -35.81 -48.16
CA GLN A 14 -71.92 -35.36 -49.21
C GLN A 14 -70.45 -35.57 -48.80
N TRP A 15 -70.15 -35.53 -47.49
CA TRP A 15 -68.82 -35.89 -46.99
C TRP A 15 -68.50 -37.37 -47.18
N GLN A 16 -69.48 -38.28 -47.01
CA GLN A 16 -69.26 -39.70 -47.23
C GLN A 16 -69.04 -40.06 -48.70
N ALA A 17 -69.74 -39.40 -49.64
CA ALA A 17 -69.53 -39.60 -51.07
C ALA A 17 -68.11 -39.19 -51.53
N ILE A 18 -67.52 -38.16 -50.92
CA ILE A 18 -66.13 -37.72 -51.21
C ILE A 18 -65.11 -38.74 -50.66
N LEU A 19 -65.39 -39.34 -49.50
CA LEU A 19 -64.50 -40.33 -48.88
C LEU A 19 -64.50 -41.67 -49.64
N ASP A 20 -65.65 -42.12 -50.13
CA ASP A 20 -65.74 -43.36 -50.92
C ASP A 20 -65.11 -43.22 -52.33
N GLN A 21 -65.16 -42.00 -52.91
CA GLN A 21 -64.49 -41.73 -54.18
C GLN A 21 -62.96 -41.70 -54.05
N GLN A 22 -62.42 -41.35 -52.86
CA GLN A 22 -60.98 -41.45 -52.58
C GLN A 22 -60.52 -42.88 -52.23
N ALA A 23 -61.40 -43.72 -51.66
CA ALA A 23 -61.05 -45.09 -51.28
C ALA A 23 -60.95 -46.07 -52.48
N SER A 24 -61.65 -45.80 -53.58
CA SER A 24 -61.64 -46.68 -54.77
C SER A 24 -60.44 -46.51 -55.72
N VAL A 25 -59.66 -45.44 -55.58
CA VAL A 25 -58.44 -45.17 -56.39
C VAL A 25 -57.17 -45.69 -55.70
N ALA A 26 -57.28 -46.19 -54.46
CA ALA A 26 -56.15 -46.62 -53.64
C ALA A 26 -56.04 -48.15 -53.48
N ALA A 27 -56.33 -48.92 -54.54
CA ALA A 27 -55.95 -50.34 -54.63
C ALA A 27 -54.74 -50.53 -55.56
N PRO A 28 -53.49 -50.38 -55.08
CA PRO A 28 -52.32 -50.80 -55.84
C PRO A 28 -52.10 -52.32 -55.72
N ASP A 29 -52.50 -53.01 -56.78
CA ASP A 29 -51.73 -54.03 -57.52
C ASP A 29 -50.55 -54.70 -56.76
N GLN A 30 -50.70 -55.98 -56.42
CA GLN A 30 -49.79 -56.79 -55.61
C GLN A 30 -48.53 -57.30 -56.36
N ASP A 31 -48.01 -56.57 -57.34
CA ASP A 31 -46.91 -57.06 -58.20
C ASP A 31 -45.74 -56.05 -58.40
N ARG A 32 -45.39 -55.27 -57.37
CA ARG A 32 -44.15 -54.45 -57.38
C ARG A 32 -43.08 -54.95 -56.38
N PRO A 33 -41.81 -55.09 -56.82
CA PRO A 33 -40.72 -55.49 -55.94
C PRO A 33 -40.44 -54.44 -54.86
N THR A 34 -40.27 -54.88 -53.61
CA THR A 34 -39.95 -54.05 -52.46
C THR A 34 -38.51 -53.49 -52.55
N PRO A 35 -38.29 -52.16 -52.48
CA PRO A 35 -36.96 -51.62 -52.30
C PRO A 35 -36.51 -51.76 -50.84
N SER A 36 -35.31 -52.30 -50.65
CA SER A 36 -34.60 -52.35 -49.36
C SER A 36 -34.41 -50.95 -48.74
N PRO A 37 -34.43 -50.79 -47.40
CA PRO A 37 -34.16 -49.51 -46.75
C PRO A 37 -32.70 -49.12 -46.94
N THR A 38 -32.43 -48.17 -47.84
CA THR A 38 -31.13 -47.54 -47.93
C THR A 38 -30.95 -46.61 -46.74
N ARG A 39 -30.00 -46.96 -45.85
CA ARG A 39 -29.46 -46.02 -44.85
C ARG A 39 -28.98 -44.78 -45.59
N SER A 40 -29.74 -43.69 -45.48
CA SER A 40 -29.28 -42.34 -45.83
C SER A 40 -28.17 -41.96 -44.87
N THR A 41 -26.95 -42.38 -45.20
CA THR A 41 -25.75 -41.81 -44.62
C THR A 41 -25.70 -40.38 -45.13
N ARG A 42 -26.09 -39.41 -44.28
CA ARG A 42 -25.79 -38.00 -44.52
C ARG A 42 -24.29 -37.88 -44.67
N ARG A 43 -23.82 -37.92 -45.91
CA ARG A 43 -22.46 -37.51 -46.27
C ARG A 43 -22.41 -36.02 -45.96
N ILE A 44 -21.99 -35.71 -44.74
CA ILE A 44 -21.57 -34.38 -44.35
C ILE A 44 -20.50 -34.02 -45.37
N GLY A 45 -20.83 -33.11 -46.30
CA GLY A 45 -19.93 -32.75 -47.38
C GLY A 45 -18.61 -32.24 -46.78
N PRO A 46 -17.48 -32.40 -47.48
CA PRO A 46 -16.16 -31.95 -47.00
C PRO A 46 -16.13 -30.47 -46.58
N TRP A 47 -17.07 -29.68 -47.09
CA TRP A 47 -17.34 -28.28 -46.76
C TRP A 47 -17.72 -28.06 -45.28
N ALA A 48 -18.57 -28.93 -44.72
CA ALA A 48 -18.98 -28.81 -43.32
C ALA A 48 -17.85 -29.22 -42.36
N LEU A 49 -17.01 -30.18 -42.76
CA LEU A 49 -15.79 -30.51 -42.02
C LEU A 49 -14.81 -29.33 -42.01
N SER A 50 -14.65 -28.65 -43.15
CA SER A 50 -13.80 -27.47 -43.27
C SER A 50 -14.28 -26.30 -42.39
N ILE A 51 -15.59 -26.03 -42.37
CA ILE A 51 -16.16 -24.98 -41.51
C ILE A 51 -15.93 -25.31 -40.03
N LEU A 52 -16.15 -26.57 -39.64
CA LEU A 52 -15.96 -27.01 -38.25
C LEU A 52 -14.50 -26.88 -37.82
N LEU A 53 -13.56 -27.21 -38.70
CA LEU A 53 -12.12 -27.01 -38.47
C LEU A 53 -11.78 -25.52 -38.25
N HIS A 54 -12.30 -24.62 -39.11
CA HIS A 54 -12.04 -23.19 -38.97
C HIS A 54 -12.60 -22.63 -37.66
N VAL A 55 -13.83 -23.02 -37.29
CA VAL A 55 -14.43 -22.60 -36.02
C VAL A 55 -13.62 -23.11 -34.82
N ALA A 56 -13.12 -24.35 -34.87
CA ALA A 56 -12.26 -24.90 -33.82
C ALA A 56 -10.94 -24.13 -33.71
N LEU A 57 -10.31 -23.78 -34.83
CA LEU A 57 -9.07 -23.00 -34.84
C LEU A 57 -9.26 -21.59 -34.28
N VAL A 58 -10.36 -20.92 -34.62
CA VAL A 58 -10.71 -19.60 -34.06
C VAL A 58 -10.96 -19.70 -32.56
N ALA A 59 -11.68 -20.73 -32.11
CA ALA A 59 -11.92 -20.94 -30.68
C ALA A 59 -10.63 -21.20 -29.91
N ILE A 60 -9.72 -22.02 -30.44
CA ILE A 60 -8.40 -22.26 -29.85
C ILE A 60 -7.58 -20.98 -29.80
N ALA A 61 -7.57 -20.19 -30.87
CA ALA A 61 -6.87 -18.90 -30.92
C ALA A 61 -7.43 -17.90 -29.90
N LEU A 62 -8.76 -17.83 -29.75
CA LEU A 62 -9.41 -17.00 -28.74
C LEU A 62 -9.06 -17.47 -27.33
N ILE A 63 -9.10 -18.78 -27.07
CA ILE A 63 -8.68 -19.34 -25.78
C ILE A 63 -7.21 -18.99 -25.51
N TRP A 64 -6.33 -19.07 -26.50
CA TRP A 64 -4.91 -18.69 -26.35
C TRP A 64 -4.73 -17.21 -26.04
N VAL A 65 -5.41 -16.33 -26.78
CA VAL A 65 -5.38 -14.87 -26.56
C VAL A 65 -5.92 -14.50 -25.17
N TRP A 66 -6.91 -15.24 -24.67
CA TRP A 66 -7.53 -14.98 -23.37
C TRP A 66 -6.82 -15.69 -22.21
N ARG A 67 -6.06 -16.77 -22.49
CA ARG A 67 -5.26 -17.50 -21.51
C ARG A 67 -4.01 -16.72 -21.11
N ASP A 68 -3.49 -15.90 -22.03
CA ASP A 68 -2.40 -14.98 -21.77
C ASP A 68 -2.86 -13.53 -21.98
N LYS A 69 -3.62 -12.98 -21.03
CA LYS A 69 -3.37 -11.57 -20.73
C LYS A 69 -1.91 -11.53 -20.27
N PRO A 70 -1.01 -10.81 -20.93
CA PRO A 70 0.32 -10.63 -20.39
C PRO A 70 0.10 -10.07 -18.99
N GLN A 71 0.42 -10.88 -17.99
CA GLN A 71 0.86 -10.38 -16.70
C GLN A 71 1.78 -9.24 -17.09
N GLN A 72 1.37 -8.00 -16.87
CA GLN A 72 2.35 -6.92 -16.82
C GLN A 72 3.35 -7.46 -15.82
N ARG A 73 4.50 -7.89 -16.34
CA ARG A 73 5.60 -8.36 -15.53
C ARG A 73 5.92 -7.15 -14.72
N ILE A 74 5.35 -7.08 -13.51
CA ILE A 74 5.82 -6.23 -12.44
C ILE A 74 7.27 -6.66 -12.37
N GLN A 75 8.13 -5.83 -12.96
CA GLN A 75 9.55 -6.01 -12.86
C GLN A 75 9.81 -6.21 -11.37
N PRO A 76 10.61 -7.21 -10.97
CA PRO A 76 10.95 -7.36 -9.57
C PRO A 76 11.35 -5.98 -9.09
N VAL A 77 10.63 -5.48 -8.07
CA VAL A 77 11.10 -4.35 -7.29
C VAL A 77 12.40 -4.86 -6.72
N ILE A 78 13.49 -4.58 -7.41
CA ILE A 78 14.83 -4.69 -6.88
C ILE A 78 14.98 -3.33 -6.20
N PRO A 79 14.72 -3.22 -4.88
CA PRO A 79 15.25 -2.08 -4.16
C PRO A 79 16.76 -2.27 -4.22
N THR A 80 17.42 -1.60 -5.16
CA THR A 80 18.80 -1.18 -4.95
C THR A 80 18.76 -0.30 -3.71
N ALA A 81 18.86 -0.94 -2.54
CA ALA A 81 19.27 -0.29 -1.31
C ALA A 81 20.74 0.11 -1.54
N THR A 82 20.96 1.21 -2.26
CA THR A 82 22.16 1.98 -2.06
C THR A 82 22.02 2.61 -0.68
N LEU A 83 22.55 1.94 0.34
CA LEU A 83 23.12 2.67 1.47
C LEU A 83 23.98 3.77 0.83
N SER A 84 23.63 5.03 1.06
CA SER A 84 24.56 6.13 0.79
C SER A 84 25.85 5.82 1.53
N ALA A 85 26.84 5.33 0.78
CA ALA A 85 28.23 5.35 1.17
C ALA A 85 28.69 6.81 1.18
N MET A 86 28.29 7.54 2.22
CA MET A 86 28.80 8.85 2.57
C MET A 86 29.05 8.86 4.09
N ALA A 87 29.98 8.01 4.51
CA ALA A 87 30.79 8.18 5.70
C ALA A 87 32.05 7.34 5.46
N GLY A 88 33.02 7.93 4.75
CA GLY A 88 34.34 7.34 4.64
C GLY A 88 34.99 7.31 6.01
N GLY A 89 35.10 6.11 6.57
CA GLY A 89 35.97 5.77 7.69
C GLY A 89 36.45 4.34 7.46
N PRO A 90 37.75 4.03 7.60
CA PRO A 90 38.25 2.69 7.34
C PRO A 90 37.60 1.69 8.30
N ALA A 91 37.10 0.60 7.75
CA ALA A 91 36.54 -0.52 8.48
C ALA A 91 37.61 -1.12 9.41
N ILE A 92 37.47 -0.88 10.71
CA ILE A 92 38.18 -1.65 11.73
C ILE A 92 37.38 -2.94 11.92
N ALA A 93 37.99 -4.06 11.55
CA ALA A 93 37.46 -5.39 11.84
C ALA A 93 37.34 -5.59 13.36
N PRO A 94 36.29 -6.24 13.88
CA PRO A 94 36.19 -6.51 15.31
C PRO A 94 37.23 -7.57 15.69
N ASP A 95 38.23 -7.15 16.45
CA ASP A 95 39.11 -8.02 17.21
C ASP A 95 38.28 -8.68 18.32
N HIS A 96 38.21 -10.02 18.29
CA HIS A 96 37.58 -10.79 19.35
C HIS A 96 38.54 -10.84 20.55
N GLN A 97 38.51 -9.82 21.39
CA GLN A 97 39.05 -9.92 22.74
C GLN A 97 37.96 -10.38 23.70
N THR A 98 38.19 -11.56 24.26
CA THR A 98 37.50 -12.13 25.41
C THR A 98 37.49 -11.12 26.56
N VAL A 99 36.31 -10.68 26.96
CA VAL A 99 36.11 -9.88 28.18
C VAL A 99 36.22 -10.82 29.39
N ASP A 100 37.39 -10.79 30.04
CA ASP A 100 37.56 -11.26 31.40
C ASP A 100 36.86 -10.29 32.38
N ALA A 101 36.15 -10.88 33.33
CA ALA A 101 35.69 -10.35 34.63
C ALA A 101 34.99 -8.96 34.67
N MET A 102 33.68 -8.98 34.94
CA MET A 102 32.96 -7.82 35.47
C MET A 102 33.46 -7.48 36.89
N PRO A 103 33.64 -6.20 37.27
CA PRO A 103 33.88 -5.85 38.65
C PRO A 103 32.58 -5.96 39.46
N GLU A 104 32.67 -6.59 40.62
CA GLU A 104 31.57 -6.70 41.58
C GLU A 104 31.24 -5.31 42.16
N VAL A 105 30.00 -4.86 41.97
CA VAL A 105 29.52 -3.58 42.47
C VAL A 105 29.07 -3.76 43.91
N ASP A 106 29.78 -3.09 44.83
CA ASP A 106 29.47 -3.08 46.25
C ASP A 106 28.16 -2.33 46.54
N MET A 107 27.08 -3.09 46.73
CA MET A 107 25.73 -2.60 46.98
C MET A 107 25.58 -1.85 48.31
N GLN A 108 26.55 -1.89 49.23
CA GLN A 108 26.47 -1.14 50.49
C GLN A 108 26.76 0.36 50.33
N LYS A 109 27.39 0.78 49.23
CA LYS A 109 27.71 2.20 48.97
C LYS A 109 26.54 3.01 48.40
N ILE A 110 25.44 2.36 48.00
CA ILE A 110 24.31 2.99 47.28
C ILE A 110 23.15 3.34 48.24
N MET A 111 23.15 2.84 49.48
CA MET A 111 21.99 2.96 50.39
C MET A 111 22.13 3.96 51.55
N THR A 112 23.12 4.84 51.57
CA THR A 112 23.15 5.96 52.54
C THR A 112 22.67 7.26 51.90
N PRO A 113 21.48 7.78 52.24
CA PRO A 113 21.09 9.13 51.84
C PRO A 113 21.84 10.14 52.73
N THR A 114 22.84 10.82 52.16
CA THR A 114 23.40 12.04 52.77
C THR A 114 22.60 13.23 52.25
N PHE A 115 21.79 13.82 53.12
CA PHE A 115 21.20 15.14 52.90
C PHE A 115 22.20 16.20 53.38
N ASP A 116 22.98 16.77 52.47
CA ASP A 116 23.72 18.00 52.76
C ASP A 116 22.74 19.18 52.74
N ALA A 117 22.60 19.85 53.88
CA ALA A 117 21.84 21.07 54.00
C ALA A 117 22.58 22.22 53.28
N LEU A 118 21.91 22.89 52.35
CA LEU A 118 22.41 24.12 51.74
C LEU A 118 22.56 25.21 52.83
N PRO A 119 23.75 25.81 53.02
CA PRO A 119 23.92 26.92 53.94
C PRO A 119 23.48 28.23 53.28
N GLY A 120 22.64 29.00 53.96
CA GLY A 120 22.43 30.43 53.65
C GLY A 120 21.04 30.82 53.16
N LEU A 121 20.01 30.65 54.01
CA LEU A 121 18.74 31.35 53.88
C LEU A 121 18.37 31.94 55.24
N ASP A 122 19.04 33.04 55.56
CA ASP A 122 18.65 33.91 56.67
C ASP A 122 17.39 34.69 56.26
N THR A 123 16.35 34.52 57.07
CA THR A 123 15.10 35.27 56.99
C THR A 123 15.25 36.64 57.63
N ALA A 124 15.05 37.72 56.86
CA ALA A 124 14.67 39.03 57.38
C ALA A 124 13.68 39.72 56.41
N PRO A 125 12.63 40.41 56.92
CA PRO A 125 11.54 40.92 56.11
C PRO A 125 11.77 42.37 55.65
N GLY A 126 11.44 42.65 54.39
CA GLY A 126 11.25 44.01 53.87
C GLY A 126 12.46 44.65 53.19
N ALA A 127 12.47 44.64 51.86
CA ALA A 127 13.12 45.65 51.02
C ALA A 127 12.67 45.49 49.55
N ASP A 128 11.75 46.38 49.16
CA ASP A 128 11.63 47.08 47.88
C ASP A 128 12.06 46.40 46.57
N THR A 129 11.04 46.04 45.79
CA THR A 129 11.11 45.70 44.37
C THR A 129 11.36 46.95 43.51
N ALA A 130 12.61 47.42 43.38
CA ALA A 130 13.03 48.33 42.30
C ALA A 130 14.54 48.68 42.36
N ALA A 131 15.44 47.77 41.99
CA ALA A 131 16.80 48.12 41.48
C ALA A 131 17.66 46.87 41.23
N LEU A 132 17.40 46.09 40.18
CA LEU A 132 18.41 45.20 39.58
C LEU A 132 18.22 45.15 38.05
N LEU A 133 18.35 46.32 37.41
CA LEU A 133 18.64 46.43 35.98
C LEU A 133 20.16 46.49 35.83
N VAL A 134 20.78 45.35 35.50
CA VAL A 134 22.17 45.32 35.03
C VAL A 134 22.14 45.25 33.50
N PRO A 135 22.83 46.14 32.77
CA PRO A 135 22.87 46.09 31.31
C PRO A 135 23.76 44.94 30.82
N LEU A 136 23.28 44.13 29.87
CA LEU A 136 24.12 43.18 29.15
C LEU A 136 25.10 43.93 28.21
N PRO A 137 26.39 43.56 28.16
CA PRO A 137 27.29 44.03 27.12
C PRO A 137 26.99 43.34 25.78
N ALA A 138 26.96 44.12 24.70
CA ALA A 138 26.76 43.61 23.34
C ALA A 138 27.98 42.80 22.84
N PRO A 139 27.79 41.72 22.05
CA PRO A 139 28.90 40.97 21.48
C PRO A 139 29.53 41.71 20.28
N THR A 140 30.84 41.89 20.33
CA THR A 140 31.69 42.32 19.21
C THR A 140 31.76 41.26 18.10
N PRO A 141 31.75 41.63 16.80
CA PRO A 141 31.96 40.69 15.71
C PRO A 141 33.45 40.42 15.49
N ILE A 142 33.88 39.16 15.58
CA ILE A 142 35.20 38.72 15.14
C ILE A 142 35.06 38.21 13.70
N ALA A 143 35.61 38.96 12.74
CA ALA A 143 35.67 38.57 11.33
C ALA A 143 36.84 37.59 11.10
N PRO A 144 36.64 36.42 10.46
CA PRO A 144 37.74 35.61 9.95
C PRO A 144 38.17 36.10 8.58
N LYS A 145 39.47 36.37 8.45
CA LYS A 145 40.16 36.77 7.22
C LYS A 145 40.24 35.57 6.26
N ALA A 146 39.65 35.72 5.07
CA ALA A 146 39.73 34.72 4.00
C ALA A 146 41.16 34.60 3.44
N GLN A 147 41.65 33.37 3.26
CA GLN A 147 42.77 33.06 2.38
C GLN A 147 42.29 32.08 1.29
N PRO A 148 42.61 32.29 0.00
CA PRO A 148 42.20 31.38 -1.06
C PRO A 148 43.21 30.24 -1.19
N ILE A 149 42.75 29.00 -0.96
CA ILE A 149 43.51 27.79 -1.29
C ILE A 149 42.96 27.27 -2.61
N ALA A 150 43.81 27.23 -3.63
CA ALA A 150 43.46 26.72 -4.96
C ALA A 150 43.18 25.20 -4.93
N PRO A 151 42.19 24.69 -5.68
CA PRO A 151 41.96 23.25 -5.80
C PRO A 151 42.91 22.61 -6.82
N THR A 152 43.72 21.67 -6.35
CA THR A 152 44.48 20.73 -7.19
C THR A 152 43.51 19.72 -7.82
N PRO A 153 43.51 19.50 -9.14
CA PRO A 153 42.64 18.49 -9.76
C PRO A 153 43.17 17.09 -9.48
N THR A 154 42.41 16.30 -8.71
CA THR A 154 42.64 14.85 -8.61
C THR A 154 41.91 14.17 -9.76
N PRO A 155 42.54 13.23 -10.50
CA PRO A 155 41.89 12.59 -11.64
C PRO A 155 40.73 11.71 -11.20
N THR A 156 39.51 12.13 -11.52
CA THR A 156 38.31 11.30 -11.49
C THR A 156 38.52 10.10 -12.40
N ARG A 157 38.61 8.90 -11.81
CA ARG A 157 38.62 7.63 -12.54
C ARG A 157 37.23 7.44 -13.14
N THR A 158 37.05 7.93 -14.36
CA THR A 158 35.85 7.71 -15.17
C THR A 158 35.82 6.24 -15.59
N ASN A 159 34.80 5.51 -15.14
CA ASN A 159 34.50 4.19 -15.68
C ASN A 159 33.96 4.37 -17.11
N PRO A 160 34.63 3.87 -18.15
CA PRO A 160 34.27 4.13 -19.56
C PRO A 160 33.05 3.33 -20.05
N PHE A 161 32.26 2.75 -19.13
CA PHE A 161 31.09 1.92 -19.45
C PHE A 161 29.75 2.47 -18.96
N ALA A 162 29.72 3.69 -18.40
CA ALA A 162 28.49 4.32 -17.91
C ALA A 162 27.62 4.99 -19.01
N GLY A 163 27.94 4.76 -20.29
CA GLY A 163 27.43 5.56 -21.41
C GLY A 163 26.35 4.92 -22.29
N ILE A 164 25.73 3.79 -21.91
CA ILE A 164 24.71 3.15 -22.76
C ILE A 164 23.54 2.65 -21.88
N MET A 165 22.66 3.58 -21.51
CA MET A 165 21.18 3.45 -21.40
C MET A 165 20.67 4.68 -20.63
N PRO A 166 19.68 5.44 -21.13
CA PRO A 166 18.91 6.31 -20.26
C PRO A 166 18.06 5.40 -19.36
N GLN A 167 18.52 5.14 -18.14
CA GLN A 167 17.61 4.68 -17.09
C GLN A 167 16.61 5.82 -16.87
N ALA A 168 15.40 5.68 -17.41
CA ALA A 168 14.26 6.39 -16.88
C ALA A 168 14.19 5.98 -15.41
N LEU A 169 14.56 6.89 -14.51
CA LEU A 169 14.41 6.70 -13.08
C LEU A 169 12.90 6.64 -12.83
N GLU A 170 12.39 5.41 -12.83
CA GLU A 170 11.01 5.08 -12.53
C GLU A 170 10.60 5.77 -11.22
N PRO A 171 9.50 6.55 -11.16
CA PRO A 171 9.09 7.28 -9.97
C PRO A 171 9.00 6.38 -8.74
N ALA A 172 9.85 6.63 -7.73
CA ALA A 172 9.90 5.82 -6.52
C ALA A 172 9.38 6.63 -5.33
N ALA A 173 8.37 6.11 -4.63
CA ALA A 173 8.01 6.60 -3.31
C ALA A 173 8.82 5.86 -2.26
N ALA A 174 9.30 6.56 -1.22
CA ALA A 174 10.08 5.97 -0.15
C ALA A 174 9.72 6.55 1.20
N PHE A 175 9.26 5.69 2.13
CA PHE A 175 8.89 6.06 3.49
C PHE A 175 9.55 5.12 4.49
N PHE A 176 10.33 5.69 5.43
CA PHE A 176 11.16 4.93 6.37
C PHE A 176 12.01 3.83 5.72
N GLY A 177 12.64 4.13 4.58
CA GLY A 177 13.50 3.18 3.87
C GLY A 177 12.77 2.07 3.10
N VAL A 178 11.44 2.03 3.16
CA VAL A 178 10.64 1.19 2.27
C VAL A 178 10.36 1.97 0.99
N ALA A 179 10.89 1.49 -0.13
CA ALA A 179 10.73 2.12 -1.42
C ALA A 179 10.03 1.20 -2.43
N GLY A 180 9.29 1.79 -3.36
CA GLY A 180 8.76 1.10 -4.53
C GLY A 180 8.22 2.06 -5.59
N ASN A 181 8.00 1.52 -6.80
CA ASN A 181 7.38 2.26 -7.89
C ASN A 181 5.86 2.10 -7.83
N ALA A 182 5.15 3.22 -7.75
CA ALA A 182 3.70 3.25 -7.75
C ALA A 182 3.20 4.62 -8.22
N LYS A 183 2.12 4.63 -9.00
CA LYS A 183 1.45 5.86 -9.46
C LYS A 183 0.40 6.35 -8.47
N ARG A 184 -0.22 5.45 -7.69
CA ARG A 184 -1.24 5.80 -6.68
C ARG A 184 -0.80 5.30 -5.31
N ILE A 185 -0.47 6.23 -4.43
CA ILE A 185 0.12 5.95 -3.13
C ILE A 185 -0.77 6.48 -2.02
N VAL A 186 -1.05 5.68 -1.00
CA VAL A 186 -1.77 6.15 0.19
C VAL A 186 -0.91 5.95 1.42
N TYR A 187 -0.74 7.01 2.21
CA TYR A 187 -0.11 6.93 3.52
C TYR A 187 -1.20 6.82 4.58
N VAL A 188 -1.10 5.82 5.44
CA VAL A 188 -1.97 5.61 6.60
C VAL A 188 -1.09 5.68 7.85
N VAL A 189 -1.30 6.70 8.66
CA VAL A 189 -0.40 7.06 9.76
C VAL A 189 -1.16 7.06 11.07
N ASP A 190 -0.63 6.31 12.03
CA ASP A 190 -1.13 6.31 13.40
C ASP A 190 -0.81 7.66 14.08
N ALA A 191 -1.82 8.24 14.70
CA ALA A 191 -1.71 9.42 15.57
C ALA A 191 -2.41 9.15 16.92
N SER A 192 -2.41 7.89 17.36
CA SER A 192 -2.91 7.51 18.68
C SER A 192 -1.97 7.97 19.79
N GLY A 193 -2.49 7.98 21.03
CA GLY A 193 -1.79 8.55 22.18
C GLY A 193 -0.43 7.91 22.51
N SER A 194 -0.16 6.68 22.07
CA SER A 194 1.13 6.00 22.27
C SER A 194 2.27 6.65 21.47
N LEU A 195 1.95 7.45 20.45
CA LEU A 195 2.92 8.16 19.62
C LEU A 195 3.12 9.62 20.05
N VAL A 196 2.66 10.05 21.23
CA VAL A 196 2.75 11.46 21.65
C VAL A 196 4.16 12.05 21.54
N ASP A 197 5.16 11.31 22.02
CA ASP A 197 6.56 11.78 22.02
C ASP A 197 7.23 11.64 20.65
N THR A 198 6.60 10.93 19.71
CA THR A 198 7.25 10.50 18.47
C THR A 198 6.56 10.89 17.17
N LEU A 199 5.29 11.29 17.25
CA LEU A 199 4.51 11.81 16.14
C LEU A 199 5.24 12.95 15.40
N PRO A 200 5.95 13.90 16.05
CA PRO A 200 6.72 14.91 15.33
C PRO A 200 7.78 14.34 14.37
N TYR A 201 8.46 13.25 14.75
CA TYR A 201 9.44 12.58 13.89
C TYR A 201 8.75 11.88 12.72
N VAL A 202 7.63 11.21 13.00
CA VAL A 202 6.80 10.56 11.97
C VAL A 202 6.32 11.58 10.92
N LEU A 203 5.82 12.72 11.36
CA LEU A 203 5.36 13.81 10.49
C LEU A 203 6.50 14.44 9.69
N THR A 204 7.70 14.53 10.26
CA THR A 204 8.90 15.02 9.58
C THR A 204 9.33 14.07 8.45
N GLU A 205 9.38 12.75 8.72
CA GLU A 205 9.67 11.74 7.70
C GLU A 205 8.57 11.66 6.64
N LEU A 206 7.31 11.81 7.04
CA LEU A 206 6.18 11.86 6.11
C LEU A 206 6.31 13.05 5.16
N SER A 207 6.64 14.23 5.69
CA SER A 207 6.91 15.44 4.90
C SER A 207 8.03 15.20 3.89
N ARG A 208 9.11 14.53 4.32
CA ARG A 208 10.24 14.18 3.45
C ARG A 208 9.83 13.21 2.35
N SER A 209 9.03 12.19 2.68
CA SER A 209 8.51 11.21 1.72
C SER A 209 7.63 11.88 0.67
N ILE A 210 6.66 12.69 1.09
CA ILE A 210 5.75 13.43 0.19
C ILE A 210 6.53 14.38 -0.71
N SER A 211 7.56 15.05 -0.18
CA SER A 211 8.38 16.00 -0.95
C SER A 211 9.20 15.35 -2.07
N ARG A 212 9.41 14.03 -2.02
CA ARG A 212 10.16 13.26 -3.02
C ARG A 212 9.29 12.66 -4.12
N LEU A 213 7.97 12.78 -4.01
CA LEU A 213 7.05 12.24 -5.01
C LEU A 213 7.23 12.95 -6.36
N ASP A 214 7.18 12.18 -7.44
CA ASP A 214 7.17 12.71 -8.81
C ASP A 214 5.78 13.23 -9.18
N LYS A 215 5.72 14.26 -10.01
CA LYS A 215 4.48 14.90 -10.49
C LYS A 215 3.50 13.94 -11.20
N GLN A 216 3.97 12.81 -11.72
CA GLN A 216 3.14 11.77 -12.34
C GLN A 216 2.43 10.89 -11.31
N GLN A 217 2.87 10.92 -10.05
CA GLN A 217 2.27 10.18 -8.96
C GLN A 217 1.09 10.94 -8.34
N GLN A 218 0.16 10.18 -7.76
CA GLN A 218 -0.94 10.66 -6.96
C GLN A 218 -0.79 10.16 -5.54
N PHE A 219 -1.14 11.00 -4.57
CA PHE A 219 -1.04 10.64 -3.16
C PHE A 219 -2.21 11.18 -2.33
N THR A 220 -2.41 10.55 -1.17
CA THR A 220 -3.18 11.13 -0.06
C THR A 220 -2.64 10.58 1.25
N VAL A 221 -3.01 11.23 2.35
CA VAL A 221 -2.62 10.84 3.70
C VAL A 221 -3.87 10.73 4.57
N LEU A 222 -3.98 9.62 5.28
CA LEU A 222 -5.00 9.35 6.27
C LEU A 222 -4.33 9.19 7.63
N PHE A 223 -4.85 9.89 8.62
CA PHE A 223 -4.45 9.77 10.03
C PHE A 223 -5.60 9.14 10.80
N PHE A 224 -5.27 8.23 11.71
CA PHE A 224 -6.25 7.65 12.63
C PHE A 224 -5.83 7.90 14.08
N GLN A 225 -6.78 8.36 14.89
CA GLN A 225 -6.56 8.73 16.29
C GLN A 225 -7.86 8.51 17.08
N GLY A 226 -7.90 7.51 17.96
CA GLY A 226 -9.15 7.10 18.60
C GLY A 226 -10.17 6.61 17.56
N ASN A 227 -11.33 7.27 17.55
CA ASN A 227 -12.41 7.01 16.58
C ASN A 227 -12.40 8.01 15.40
N ASP A 228 -11.46 8.95 15.39
CA ASP A 228 -11.37 9.97 14.35
C ASP A 228 -10.52 9.46 13.18
N LEU A 229 -10.99 9.72 11.96
CA LEU A 229 -10.25 9.50 10.72
C LEU A 229 -10.10 10.83 10.00
N LEU A 230 -8.87 11.34 10.00
CA LEU A 230 -8.55 12.62 9.39
C LEU A 230 -7.85 12.39 8.05
N GLU A 231 -8.33 13.07 7.02
CA GLU A 231 -7.73 13.04 5.69
C GLU A 231 -7.03 14.37 5.42
N LEU A 232 -5.92 14.31 4.69
CA LEU A 232 -5.20 15.48 4.24
C LEU A 232 -6.14 16.50 3.58
N PRO A 233 -6.22 17.76 4.05
CA PRO A 233 -7.12 18.74 3.47
C PRO A 233 -6.76 19.13 2.03
N PRO A 234 -7.74 19.48 1.18
CA PRO A 234 -9.18 19.43 1.46
C PRO A 234 -9.70 17.98 1.59
N ALA A 235 -10.46 17.71 2.66
CA ALA A 235 -10.96 16.38 2.96
C ALA A 235 -11.95 15.91 1.89
N GLY A 236 -12.02 14.59 1.65
CA GLY A 236 -12.91 14.01 0.65
C GLY A 236 -12.45 14.15 -0.79
N THR A 237 -11.28 14.73 -1.04
CA THR A 237 -10.68 14.76 -2.39
C THR A 237 -9.98 13.46 -2.77
N GLY A 238 -9.60 12.63 -1.80
CA GLY A 238 -8.88 11.40 -2.04
C GLY A 238 -7.49 11.66 -2.64
N LEU A 239 -7.14 10.87 -3.65
CA LEU A 239 -5.86 10.94 -4.33
C LEU A 239 -5.72 12.23 -5.15
N ARG A 240 -4.62 12.94 -4.94
CA ARG A 240 -4.27 14.16 -5.70
C ARG A 240 -2.91 14.02 -6.36
N HIS A 241 -2.73 14.65 -7.51
CA HIS A 241 -1.44 14.68 -8.19
C HIS A 241 -0.39 15.35 -7.30
N ALA A 242 0.84 14.82 -7.30
CA ALA A 242 2.00 15.35 -6.60
C ALA A 242 2.58 16.60 -7.31
N THR A 243 1.72 17.59 -7.57
CA THR A 243 2.15 18.91 -8.04
C THR A 243 2.88 19.64 -6.93
N LYS A 244 3.76 20.58 -7.28
CA LYS A 244 4.46 21.42 -6.29
C LYS A 244 3.49 22.12 -5.32
N VAL A 245 2.32 22.55 -5.81
CA VAL A 245 1.28 23.19 -4.99
C VAL A 245 0.71 22.19 -3.98
N ASN A 246 0.31 21.00 -4.44
CA ASN A 246 -0.28 19.98 -3.58
C ASN A 246 0.73 19.45 -2.56
N ILE A 247 1.98 19.23 -2.95
CA ILE A 247 3.09 18.85 -2.07
C ILE A 247 3.30 19.93 -1.00
N ASN A 248 3.45 21.20 -1.39
CA ASN A 248 3.70 22.28 -0.45
C ASN A 248 2.54 22.47 0.53
N THR A 249 1.30 22.36 0.06
CA THR A 249 0.10 22.40 0.92
C THR A 249 0.10 21.23 1.90
N ALA A 250 0.42 20.02 1.41
CA ALA A 250 0.48 18.82 2.24
C ALA A 250 1.54 18.95 3.34
N VAL A 251 2.78 19.28 2.95
CA VAL A 251 3.94 19.43 3.86
C VAL A 251 3.67 20.51 4.91
N LYS A 252 3.11 21.66 4.51
CA LYS A 252 2.74 22.71 5.48
C LYS A 252 1.68 22.24 6.46
N TRP A 253 0.71 21.46 6.00
CA TRP A 253 -0.37 20.99 6.86
C TRP A 253 0.09 19.92 7.84
N VAL A 254 0.94 18.97 7.40
CA VAL A 254 1.50 17.92 8.28
C VAL A 254 2.67 18.40 9.14
N ASN A 255 3.15 19.63 8.96
CA ASN A 255 4.27 20.15 9.76
C ASN A 255 3.91 20.09 11.26
N PRO A 256 4.74 19.45 12.10
CA PRO A 256 4.53 19.40 13.56
C PRO A 256 4.28 20.78 14.18
N GLU A 257 4.98 21.82 13.70
CA GLU A 257 4.88 23.18 14.22
C GLU A 257 3.56 23.86 13.87
N ALA A 258 2.83 23.36 12.87
CA ALA A 258 1.55 23.93 12.46
C ALA A 258 0.41 23.59 13.43
N GLY A 259 0.59 22.61 14.33
CA GLY A 259 -0.39 22.25 15.35
C GLY A 259 -1.69 21.63 14.83
N ASN A 260 -1.73 21.18 13.57
CA ASN A 260 -2.92 20.60 12.95
C ASN A 260 -3.22 19.15 13.42
N LEU A 261 -2.20 18.47 13.96
CA LEU A 261 -2.22 17.07 14.36
C LEU A 261 -1.57 16.90 15.72
N PHE A 262 -2.22 16.16 16.61
CA PHE A 262 -1.70 15.83 17.94
C PHE A 262 -2.14 14.42 18.31
N ALA A 263 -1.23 13.67 18.91
CA ALA A 263 -1.48 12.28 19.28
C ALA A 263 -2.61 12.18 20.31
N LYS A 264 -3.65 11.38 20.04
CA LYS A 264 -4.75 11.17 20.99
C LYS A 264 -5.51 9.87 20.78
N GLY A 265 -6.14 9.40 21.85
CA GLY A 265 -7.06 8.27 21.81
C GLY A 265 -6.38 6.93 21.57
N ARG A 266 -7.18 5.89 21.42
CA ARG A 266 -6.73 4.51 21.14
C ARG A 266 -6.38 4.34 19.66
N SER A 267 -5.48 3.42 19.36
CA SER A 267 -5.22 3.01 17.97
C SER A 267 -6.38 2.16 17.44
N ASN A 268 -6.87 2.46 16.24
CA ASN A 268 -7.80 1.63 15.45
C ASN A 268 -7.57 1.89 13.95
N PRO A 269 -6.69 1.10 13.30
CA PRO A 269 -6.30 1.35 11.92
C PRO A 269 -7.35 0.88 10.89
N LEU A 270 -8.29 0.01 11.26
CA LEU A 270 -9.16 -0.68 10.30
C LEU A 270 -10.03 0.27 9.46
N PRO A 271 -10.70 1.30 10.02
CA PRO A 271 -11.44 2.28 9.21
C PRO A 271 -10.54 3.04 8.23
N ALA A 272 -9.32 3.40 8.65
CA ALA A 272 -8.37 4.12 7.82
C ALA A 272 -7.84 3.27 6.68
N ILE A 273 -7.49 2.01 6.94
CA ILE A 273 -7.06 1.04 5.93
C ILE A 273 -8.18 0.79 4.92
N ARG A 274 -9.44 0.59 5.36
CA ARG A 274 -10.57 0.41 4.44
C ARG A 274 -10.79 1.63 3.56
N LYS A 275 -10.75 2.84 4.13
CA LYS A 275 -10.85 4.09 3.36
C LYS A 275 -9.69 4.22 2.37
N ALA A 276 -8.47 3.90 2.78
CA ALA A 276 -7.28 3.91 1.93
C ALA A 276 -7.41 2.97 0.73
N LEU A 277 -7.81 1.72 0.96
CA LEU A 277 -8.00 0.72 -0.08
C LEU A 277 -9.16 1.08 -1.03
N GLY A 278 -10.17 1.80 -0.53
CA GLY A 278 -11.24 2.37 -1.35
C GLY A 278 -10.77 3.40 -2.39
N TYR A 279 -9.58 3.99 -2.22
CA TYR A 279 -8.97 4.84 -3.25
C TYR A 279 -8.22 4.06 -4.34
N HIS A 280 -8.28 2.73 -4.31
CA HIS A 280 -7.62 1.85 -5.29
C HIS A 280 -6.11 2.15 -5.47
N PRO A 281 -5.33 2.23 -4.38
CA PRO A 281 -3.90 2.46 -4.49
C PRO A 281 -3.18 1.31 -5.19
N GLU A 282 -2.01 1.60 -5.72
CA GLU A 282 -1.02 0.59 -6.10
C GLU A 282 -0.11 0.27 -4.90
N MET A 283 0.05 1.25 -4.00
CA MET A 283 0.89 1.15 -2.81
C MET A 283 0.24 1.82 -1.61
N LEU A 284 0.26 1.12 -0.47
CA LEU A 284 -0.20 1.62 0.81
C LEU A 284 0.95 1.52 1.82
N PHE A 285 1.29 2.62 2.47
CA PHE A 285 2.19 2.63 3.62
C PHE A 285 1.36 2.72 4.90
N LEU A 286 1.44 1.72 5.76
CA LEU A 286 0.85 1.74 7.10
C LEU A 286 1.96 1.95 8.12
N LEU A 287 1.91 3.05 8.87
CA LEU A 287 2.79 3.28 10.02
C LEU A 287 1.97 3.25 11.30
N THR A 288 2.37 2.38 12.23
CA THR A 288 1.75 2.22 13.54
C THR A 288 2.73 1.54 14.50
N ASP A 289 2.54 1.68 15.80
CA ASP A 289 3.31 0.96 16.80
C ASP A 289 2.88 -0.50 16.93
N ASN A 290 1.59 -0.79 16.73
CA ASN A 290 1.03 -2.14 16.83
C ASN A 290 -0.26 -2.31 16.01
N LEU A 291 -0.58 -3.56 15.66
CA LEU A 291 -1.85 -3.97 15.07
C LEU A 291 -2.39 -5.20 15.81
N ALA A 292 -3.59 -5.11 16.34
CA ALA A 292 -4.28 -6.23 17.00
C ALA A 292 -5.81 -6.15 16.82
N ALA A 293 -6.49 -7.28 16.72
CA ALA A 293 -7.95 -7.35 16.58
C ALA A 293 -8.71 -6.68 17.75
N GLN A 294 -8.10 -6.70 18.94
CA GLN A 294 -8.62 -6.03 20.14
C GLN A 294 -8.75 -4.50 19.97
N GLN A 295 -7.98 -3.91 19.06
CA GLN A 295 -8.05 -2.48 18.74
C GLN A 295 -9.19 -2.16 17.75
N THR A 296 -9.68 -3.16 17.02
CA THR A 296 -10.57 -2.96 15.87
C THR A 296 -11.98 -3.51 16.09
N GLY A 297 -12.23 -4.17 17.23
CA GLY A 297 -13.50 -4.86 17.50
C GLY A 297 -13.72 -6.10 16.63
N VAL A 298 -12.64 -6.64 16.05
CA VAL A 298 -12.67 -7.88 15.26
C VAL A 298 -12.41 -9.06 16.22
N GLN A 299 -12.98 -10.23 15.90
CA GLN A 299 -12.95 -11.41 16.76
C GLN A 299 -11.53 -11.85 17.13
N ASP A 300 -10.65 -11.93 16.13
CA ASP A 300 -9.26 -12.36 16.29
C ASP A 300 -8.37 -11.79 15.17
N ASP A 301 -7.06 -11.93 15.35
CA ASP A 301 -6.04 -11.36 14.46
C ASP A 301 -6.09 -11.97 13.05
N ALA A 302 -6.47 -13.25 12.92
CA ALA A 302 -6.61 -13.89 11.63
C ALA A 302 -7.77 -13.29 10.84
N ALA A 303 -8.93 -13.12 11.48
CA ALA A 303 -10.09 -12.45 10.90
C ALA A 303 -9.79 -11.00 10.53
N LEU A 304 -8.97 -10.28 11.33
CA LEU A 304 -8.54 -8.92 11.00
C LEU A 304 -7.70 -8.90 9.71
N LEU A 305 -6.69 -9.78 9.61
CA LEU A 305 -5.87 -9.89 8.40
C LEU A 305 -6.69 -10.26 7.17
N ASP A 306 -7.64 -11.18 7.32
CA ASP A 306 -8.52 -11.62 6.24
C ASP A 306 -9.44 -10.49 5.78
N GLN A 307 -10.02 -9.73 6.70
CA GLN A 307 -10.84 -8.56 6.36
C GLN A 307 -10.04 -7.50 5.59
N ILE A 308 -8.80 -7.21 6.00
CA ILE A 308 -7.95 -6.24 5.29
C ILE A 308 -7.58 -6.77 3.89
N THR A 309 -7.20 -8.04 3.81
CA THR A 309 -6.80 -8.68 2.55
C THR A 309 -7.97 -8.75 1.56
N GLN A 310 -9.18 -9.05 2.05
CA GLN A 310 -10.41 -9.04 1.24
C GLN A 310 -10.78 -7.64 0.76
N ALA A 311 -10.55 -6.61 1.59
CA ALA A 311 -10.77 -5.22 1.20
C ALA A 311 -9.77 -4.74 0.12
N ASN A 312 -8.61 -5.38 0.01
CA ASN A 312 -7.56 -5.06 -0.96
C ASN A 312 -7.86 -5.65 -2.35
N THR A 313 -8.97 -5.22 -2.95
CA THR A 313 -9.46 -5.74 -4.24
C THR A 313 -8.54 -5.43 -5.42
N THR A 314 -7.72 -4.37 -5.32
CA THR A 314 -6.78 -3.95 -6.37
C THR A 314 -5.38 -4.52 -6.21
N ARG A 315 -5.15 -5.42 -5.25
CA ARG A 315 -3.84 -6.05 -5.00
C ARG A 315 -2.74 -5.01 -4.76
N ALA A 316 -3.07 -3.93 -4.05
CA ALA A 316 -2.10 -2.92 -3.66
C ALA A 316 -1.02 -3.54 -2.77
N ALA A 317 0.24 -3.12 -2.95
CA ALA A 317 1.32 -3.50 -2.05
C ALA A 317 1.14 -2.80 -0.70
N ILE A 318 0.92 -3.55 0.39
CA ILE A 318 0.77 -2.98 1.74
C ILE A 318 2.09 -3.08 2.49
N HIS A 319 2.81 -1.98 2.56
CA HIS A 319 4.03 -1.87 3.36
C HIS A 319 3.69 -1.46 4.78
N THR A 320 4.26 -2.17 5.76
CA THR A 320 4.04 -1.91 7.18
C THR A 320 5.32 -1.42 7.84
N ILE A 321 5.20 -0.35 8.62
CA ILE A 321 6.29 0.29 9.35
C ILE A 321 5.89 0.26 10.82
N GLN A 322 6.52 -0.64 11.57
CA GLN A 322 6.33 -0.75 13.00
C GLN A 322 7.28 0.20 13.72
N PHE A 323 6.75 0.98 14.64
CA PHE A 323 7.46 2.08 15.27
C PHE A 323 7.61 1.87 16.78
N LEU A 324 8.84 2.02 17.30
CA LEU A 324 9.27 1.90 18.71
C LEU A 324 9.10 0.52 19.36
N TYR A 325 7.87 0.07 19.53
CA TYR A 325 7.56 -1.10 20.31
C TYR A 325 7.65 -2.30 19.41
N LYS A 326 8.73 -3.06 19.53
CA LYS A 326 8.82 -4.37 18.88
C LYS A 326 7.80 -5.29 19.56
N ASP A 327 6.92 -5.89 18.77
CA ASP A 327 5.84 -6.75 19.29
C ASP A 327 6.41 -7.78 20.28
N ALA A 328 5.82 -7.88 21.48
CA ALA A 328 6.30 -8.79 22.52
C ALA A 328 6.24 -10.27 22.08
N ALA A 329 5.39 -10.58 21.10
CA ALA A 329 5.32 -11.87 20.43
C ALA A 329 6.67 -12.30 19.78
N ASP A 330 7.52 -11.31 19.44
CA ASP A 330 8.83 -11.48 18.80
C ASP A 330 9.93 -11.87 19.81
N GLN A 331 9.73 -11.67 21.13
CA GLN A 331 10.77 -11.95 22.13
C GLN A 331 10.56 -13.23 22.94
N SER A 332 9.35 -13.81 22.97
CA SER A 332 9.05 -14.92 23.90
C SER A 332 8.38 -16.15 23.28
N ALA A 333 7.86 -16.10 22.04
CA ALA A 333 6.99 -17.17 21.53
C ALA A 333 7.27 -17.65 20.09
N GLY A 334 8.25 -17.08 19.38
CA GLY A 334 8.49 -17.43 17.97
C GLY A 334 7.33 -17.05 17.03
N ASN A 335 6.45 -16.14 17.48
CA ASN A 335 5.29 -15.68 16.72
C ASN A 335 5.68 -14.53 15.80
N VAL A 336 5.24 -14.60 14.54
CA VAL A 336 5.50 -13.56 13.54
C VAL A 336 4.62 -12.33 13.82
N PRO A 337 5.17 -11.10 13.94
CA PRO A 337 4.39 -9.89 14.20
C PRO A 337 3.24 -9.72 13.21
N LEU A 338 2.07 -9.26 13.68
CA LEU A 338 0.88 -9.19 12.83
C LEU A 338 1.06 -8.24 11.64
N LEU A 339 1.76 -7.12 11.87
CA LEU A 339 2.15 -6.18 10.81
C LEU A 339 3.03 -6.83 9.74
N LYS A 340 3.91 -7.76 10.12
CA LYS A 340 4.72 -8.51 9.18
C LYS A 340 3.87 -9.47 8.35
N GLN A 341 2.97 -10.20 8.99
CA GLN A 341 2.03 -11.07 8.28
C GLN A 341 1.15 -10.29 7.31
N LEU A 342 0.69 -9.09 7.69
CA LEU A 342 -0.11 -8.23 6.82
C LEU A 342 0.64 -7.83 5.55
N ALA A 343 1.90 -7.40 5.69
CA ALA A 343 2.74 -7.04 4.56
C ALA A 343 3.00 -8.23 3.65
N ASP A 344 3.38 -9.38 4.23
CA ASP A 344 3.69 -10.60 3.48
C ASP A 344 2.46 -11.08 2.66
N ARG A 345 1.24 -11.03 3.23
CA ARG A 345 -0.01 -11.41 2.55
C ARG A 345 -0.40 -10.48 1.39
N ASN A 346 0.07 -9.24 1.40
CA ASN A 346 -0.32 -8.20 0.45
C ASN A 346 0.85 -7.76 -0.43
N GLY A 347 1.91 -8.56 -0.57
CA GLY A 347 3.05 -8.28 -1.45
C GLY A 347 3.85 -7.04 -1.06
N GLY A 348 3.76 -6.62 0.20
CA GLY A 348 4.50 -5.49 0.73
C GLY A 348 5.75 -5.90 1.50
N LYS A 349 6.26 -4.96 2.29
CA LYS A 349 7.46 -5.14 3.10
C LYS A 349 7.21 -4.61 4.50
N TYR A 350 7.65 -5.38 5.49
CA TYR A 350 7.69 -4.98 6.89
C TYR A 350 9.03 -4.34 7.24
N THR A 351 8.99 -3.24 7.96
CA THR A 351 10.17 -2.57 8.53
C THR A 351 9.89 -2.22 9.98
N PHE A 352 10.86 -2.47 10.84
CA PHE A 352 10.84 -2.01 12.23
C PHE A 352 11.76 -0.81 12.36
N VAL A 353 11.29 0.26 13.01
CA VAL A 353 12.04 1.49 13.27
C VAL A 353 12.14 1.67 14.77
N ASP A 354 13.36 1.60 15.28
CA ASP A 354 13.67 1.78 16.70
C ASP A 354 13.86 3.28 17.01
N ALA A 355 13.68 3.68 18.26
CA ALA A 355 13.95 5.05 18.72
C ALA A 355 15.37 5.51 18.37
N LYS A 356 16.36 4.60 18.40
CA LYS A 356 17.75 4.90 18.04
C LYS A 356 17.96 5.20 16.55
N ASP A 357 17.05 4.76 15.68
CA ASP A 357 17.11 5.00 14.24
C ASP A 357 16.55 6.39 13.88
N LEU A 358 15.90 7.06 14.85
CA LEU A 358 15.47 8.45 14.73
C LEU A 358 16.69 9.35 14.88
N LYS A 359 17.33 9.67 13.76
CA LYS A 359 18.29 10.78 13.74
C LYS A 359 17.53 12.04 14.14
N THR A 360 17.95 12.63 15.26
CA THR A 360 17.46 13.93 15.73
C THR A 360 17.60 14.93 14.58
N PRO A 361 16.54 15.69 14.26
CA PRO A 361 16.54 16.61 13.12
C PRO A 361 17.64 17.67 13.17
#